data_AF-A0A1M7RFB2-F1
#
_entry.id   AF-A0A1M7RFB2-F1
#
_cell.length_a   1.000
_cell.length_b   1.000
_cell.length_c   1.000
_cell.angle_alpha   90.00
_cell.angle_beta   90.00
_cell.angle_gamma   90.00
#
_symmetry.space_group_name_H-M   'P 1'
#
loop_
_entity.id
_entity.type
_entity.pdbx_description
1 polymer ?
#
loop_
_entity_poly.entity_id
_entity_poly.type
_entity_poly.pdbx_seq_one_letter_code
_entity_poly.pdbx_strand_id
1 'polypeptide(L)'
;MASLISLWQYRQMCFRKAIHSSPVLTTIVKSDHQNSASYMGALSSKIEAHLAEQLRAAIHLKKLTDEELTRISLLTPRDAQVERTHALADHHGYITELNQQLRQLSNQSGFLNVAAAQFKKFTKRSEIRKALEALQEAELHFDSPAVSARRSAEILQHNSGVALEKSKIPEKQQRGTELKKKIASLNLLQSHSTEVIVAARSDAWKCTTFPLRLANLEELLRLEQIEQASDCVQTLRFQRKPPEDQYKKWIAEVAAILSEAASSNSAFTASAKYAQVAMRSIVLSKRSLIQNAQDYLEDLDLQEPQDQWQIISSLLVSPYHFENELLWPIYWAMFQASQEIADSLKDTNPHEDIINGKLPEKLHQLLKLWAMPKITAMGYPLGMSYFGALEIASTDEETRLGADFGLLVDIDLGGLKCKKIALFQAKKAQEGKANVGSENEQLRKLLATSGLGYYMFYHQRAYPLRPQGPTICQAKDIASLDVIQAKDLDSRSLHVHVHQLGWDLMSFMSFGLFLPDSDIGVTFVDIDDALNIAGGGDPQNLPRFLNVYALSDKTSVMRLRDRVAENYRERQLEQELNKSKERGPRMR
;
A
#
# COMPACT_ATOMS: atom_id res chain seq x y z
N MET A 1 29.56 1.90 -11.99
CA MET A 1 28.43 2.82 -11.67
C MET A 1 27.95 3.62 -12.88
N ALA A 2 28.83 4.16 -13.74
CA ALA A 2 28.42 4.93 -14.93
C ALA A 2 27.55 4.16 -15.96
N SER A 3 27.72 2.84 -16.11
CA SER A 3 26.92 2.03 -17.04
C SER A 3 25.48 1.80 -16.55
N LEU A 4 25.23 1.72 -15.24
CA LEU A 4 23.89 1.53 -14.67
C LEU A 4 23.04 2.81 -14.74
N ILE A 5 23.68 3.98 -14.60
CA ILE A 5 23.02 5.29 -14.77
C ILE A 5 22.59 5.48 -16.22
N SER A 6 23.44 5.07 -17.18
CA SER A 6 23.10 5.13 -18.62
C SER A 6 21.94 4.20 -18.99
N LEU A 7 21.85 3.01 -18.38
CA LEU A 7 20.76 2.06 -18.64
C LEU A 7 19.41 2.55 -18.06
N TRP A 8 19.45 3.22 -16.91
CA TRP A 8 18.27 3.82 -16.28
C TRP A 8 17.78 5.04 -17.06
N GLN A 9 18.68 5.91 -17.50
CA GLN A 9 18.36 7.05 -18.37
C GLN A 9 17.83 6.60 -19.74
N TYR A 10 18.40 5.53 -20.31
CA TYR A 10 17.91 4.95 -21.56
C TYR A 10 16.51 4.34 -21.40
N ARG A 11 16.23 3.63 -20.29
CA ARG A 11 14.88 3.13 -19.97
C ARG A 11 13.87 4.27 -19.76
N GLN A 12 14.25 5.34 -19.07
CA GLN A 12 13.43 6.56 -18.91
C GLN A 12 13.13 7.23 -20.26
N MET A 13 14.11 7.29 -21.15
CA MET A 13 13.97 7.89 -22.48
C MET A 13 13.12 7.04 -23.42
N CYS A 14 13.28 5.71 -23.40
CA CYS A 14 12.40 4.77 -24.13
C CYS A 14 10.96 4.82 -23.60
N PHE A 15 10.78 4.95 -22.29
CA PHE A 15 9.46 5.12 -21.66
C PHE A 15 8.81 6.45 -22.07
N ARG A 16 9.56 7.56 -22.10
CA ARG A 16 9.06 8.86 -22.60
C ARG A 16 8.72 8.83 -24.09
N LYS A 17 9.52 8.14 -24.92
CA LYS A 17 9.20 7.94 -26.35
C LYS A 17 7.94 7.09 -26.54
N ALA A 18 7.76 6.02 -25.75
CA ALA A 18 6.55 5.19 -25.79
C ALA A 18 5.28 5.98 -25.39
N ILE A 19 5.41 6.92 -24.45
CA ILE A 19 4.32 7.83 -24.04
C ILE A 19 3.92 8.80 -25.17
N HIS A 20 4.86 9.21 -26.02
CA HIS A 20 4.58 10.14 -27.13
C HIS A 20 4.18 9.46 -28.44
N SER A 21 4.41 8.15 -28.60
CA SER A 21 4.06 7.40 -29.82
C SER A 21 2.71 6.68 -29.77
N SER A 22 2.02 6.67 -28.63
CA SER A 22 0.69 6.08 -28.53
C SER A 22 -0.41 7.17 -28.57
N PRO A 23 -1.25 7.22 -29.61
CA PRO A 23 -2.36 8.17 -29.69
C PRO A 23 -3.37 8.00 -28.53
N VAL A 24 -3.39 6.83 -27.89
CA VAL A 24 -4.19 6.57 -26.68
C VAL A 24 -3.61 7.31 -25.46
N LEU A 25 -2.29 7.41 -25.34
CA LEU A 25 -1.61 8.06 -24.20
C LEU A 25 -1.69 9.58 -24.25
N THR A 26 -1.74 10.18 -25.44
CA THR A 26 -1.90 11.64 -25.60
C THR A 26 -3.31 12.10 -25.24
N THR A 27 -4.30 11.21 -25.35
CA THR A 27 -5.71 11.50 -25.05
C THR A 27 -5.99 11.40 -23.54
N ILE A 28 -5.39 10.43 -22.84
CA ILE A 28 -5.55 10.24 -21.38
C ILE A 28 -4.94 11.40 -20.56
N VAL A 29 -3.85 11.99 -21.02
CA VAL A 29 -3.19 13.12 -20.33
C VAL A 29 -3.98 14.43 -20.47
N LYS A 30 -4.95 14.51 -21.41
CA LYS A 30 -5.70 15.74 -21.73
C LYS A 30 -7.20 15.70 -21.39
N SER A 31 -7.77 14.57 -20.98
CA SER A 31 -9.21 14.43 -20.80
C SER A 31 -9.66 14.55 -19.34
N ASP A 32 -10.76 15.28 -19.12
CA ASP A 32 -11.51 15.43 -17.86
C ASP A 32 -11.62 14.16 -17.02
N HIS A 33 -11.65 14.34 -15.69
CA HIS A 33 -11.74 13.25 -14.69
C HIS A 33 -12.87 12.23 -14.97
N GLN A 34 -13.98 12.63 -15.60
CA GLN A 34 -15.09 11.72 -15.97
C GLN A 34 -14.72 10.73 -17.09
N ASN A 35 -13.92 11.16 -18.08
CA ASN A 35 -13.44 10.27 -19.15
C ASN A 35 -12.42 9.25 -18.62
N SER A 36 -11.66 9.61 -17.59
CA SER A 36 -10.67 8.73 -16.95
C SER A 36 -11.33 7.58 -16.17
N ALA A 37 -12.41 7.85 -15.41
CA ALA A 37 -13.13 6.82 -14.66
C ALA A 37 -13.82 5.80 -15.58
N SER A 38 -14.50 6.27 -16.63
CA SER A 38 -15.13 5.40 -17.64
C SER A 38 -14.09 4.52 -18.37
N TYR A 39 -12.95 5.10 -18.74
CA TYR A 39 -11.85 4.38 -19.38
C TYR A 39 -11.24 3.30 -18.46
N MET A 40 -10.94 3.64 -17.20
CA MET A 40 -10.42 2.67 -16.23
C MET A 40 -11.42 1.55 -15.96
N GLY A 41 -12.72 1.87 -15.84
CA GLY A 41 -13.76 0.87 -15.70
C GLY A 41 -13.83 -0.10 -16.88
N ALA A 42 -13.69 0.40 -18.11
CA ALA A 42 -13.62 -0.43 -19.31
C ALA A 42 -12.37 -1.34 -19.33
N LEU A 43 -11.20 -0.82 -18.96
CA LEU A 43 -9.97 -1.62 -18.83
C LEU A 43 -10.12 -2.72 -17.77
N SER A 44 -10.70 -2.41 -16.61
CA SER A 44 -10.93 -3.41 -15.56
C SER A 44 -11.82 -4.55 -16.05
N SER A 45 -12.88 -4.25 -16.79
CA SER A 45 -13.74 -5.28 -17.37
C SER A 45 -13.01 -6.15 -18.41
N LYS A 46 -12.10 -5.56 -19.20
CA LYS A 46 -11.23 -6.33 -20.12
C LYS A 46 -10.24 -7.22 -19.36
N ILE A 47 -9.61 -6.71 -18.30
CA ILE A 47 -8.70 -7.47 -17.43
C ILE A 47 -9.43 -8.68 -16.84
N GLU A 48 -10.62 -8.48 -16.27
CA GLU A 48 -11.46 -9.57 -15.75
C GLU A 48 -11.79 -10.61 -16.84
N ALA A 49 -12.21 -10.14 -18.02
CA ALA A 49 -12.55 -11.00 -19.14
C ALA A 49 -11.34 -11.84 -19.61
N HIS A 50 -10.18 -11.22 -19.82
CA HIS A 50 -8.95 -11.91 -20.23
C HIS A 50 -8.49 -12.93 -19.19
N LEU A 51 -8.52 -12.58 -17.90
CA LEU A 51 -8.18 -13.52 -16.82
C LEU A 51 -9.13 -14.72 -16.81
N ALA A 52 -10.44 -14.48 -16.87
CA ALA A 52 -11.46 -15.53 -16.86
C ALA A 52 -11.38 -16.42 -18.12
N GLU A 53 -11.09 -15.84 -19.29
CA GLU A 53 -10.91 -16.59 -20.53
C GLU A 53 -9.66 -17.47 -20.48
N GLN A 54 -8.50 -16.92 -20.12
CA GLN A 54 -7.25 -17.69 -20.02
C GLN A 54 -7.34 -18.80 -18.99
N LEU A 55 -7.97 -18.54 -17.84
CA LEU A 55 -8.17 -19.56 -16.81
C LEU A 55 -9.06 -20.68 -17.31
N ARG A 56 -10.18 -20.36 -17.96
CA ARG A 56 -11.07 -21.36 -18.57
C ARG A 56 -10.35 -22.19 -19.65
N ALA A 57 -9.60 -21.53 -20.52
CA ALA A 57 -8.83 -22.20 -21.57
C ALA A 57 -7.77 -23.15 -20.99
N ALA A 58 -7.03 -22.72 -19.96
CA ALA A 58 -6.01 -23.54 -19.31
C ALA A 58 -6.63 -24.75 -18.58
N ILE A 59 -7.75 -24.57 -17.87
CA ILE A 59 -8.48 -25.65 -17.22
C ILE A 59 -9.00 -26.67 -18.24
N HIS A 60 -9.57 -26.18 -19.35
CA HIS A 60 -10.07 -27.05 -20.43
C HIS A 60 -8.94 -27.86 -21.08
N LEU A 61 -7.83 -27.22 -21.44
CA LEU A 61 -6.66 -27.89 -22.00
C LEU A 61 -6.06 -28.92 -21.03
N LYS A 62 -6.08 -28.62 -19.73
CA LYS A 62 -5.63 -29.57 -18.71
C LYS A 62 -6.54 -30.80 -18.69
N LYS A 63 -7.86 -30.61 -18.69
CA LYS A 63 -8.82 -31.71 -18.72
C LYS A 63 -8.62 -32.61 -19.94
N LEU A 64 -8.47 -32.03 -21.14
CA LEU A 64 -8.18 -32.80 -22.36
C LEU A 64 -6.86 -33.58 -22.26
N THR A 65 -5.83 -32.96 -21.68
CA THR A 65 -4.52 -33.63 -21.50
C THR A 65 -4.63 -34.81 -20.53
N ASP A 66 -5.39 -34.66 -19.45
CA ASP A 66 -5.62 -35.71 -18.46
C ASP A 66 -6.46 -36.86 -19.05
N GLU A 67 -7.47 -36.55 -19.87
CA GLU A 67 -8.28 -37.53 -20.62
C GLU A 67 -7.43 -38.30 -21.65
N GLU A 68 -6.57 -37.62 -22.41
CA GLU A 68 -5.63 -38.25 -23.34
C GLU A 68 -4.63 -39.17 -22.62
N LEU A 69 -4.07 -38.72 -21.50
CA LEU A 69 -3.19 -39.54 -20.66
C LEU A 69 -3.88 -40.81 -20.17
N THR A 70 -5.16 -40.69 -19.78
CA THR A 70 -5.98 -41.81 -19.34
C THR A 70 -6.26 -42.77 -20.51
N ARG A 71 -6.60 -42.24 -21.69
CA ARG A 71 -6.79 -43.04 -22.91
C ARG A 71 -5.54 -43.82 -23.29
N ILE A 72 -4.37 -43.18 -23.28
CA ILE A 72 -3.09 -43.81 -23.67
C ILE A 72 -2.64 -44.84 -22.63
N SER A 73 -2.85 -44.58 -21.34
CA SER A 73 -2.48 -45.51 -20.27
C SER A 73 -3.30 -46.81 -20.29
N LEU A 74 -4.55 -46.73 -20.75
CA LEU A 74 -5.45 -47.87 -20.94
C LEU A 74 -5.12 -48.73 -22.18
N LEU A 75 -4.24 -48.28 -23.09
CA LEU A 75 -3.84 -49.08 -24.25
C LEU A 75 -3.05 -50.32 -23.80
N THR A 76 -3.55 -51.50 -24.14
CA THR A 76 -2.90 -52.78 -23.85
C THR A 76 -2.24 -53.38 -25.10
N PRO A 77 -0.98 -53.85 -24.98
CA PRO A 77 -0.38 -54.67 -26.02
C PRO A 77 -1.17 -55.97 -26.19
N ARG A 78 -1.25 -56.45 -27.43
CA ARG A 78 -1.76 -57.78 -27.76
C ARG A 78 -0.67 -58.82 -27.49
N ASP A 79 -1.07 -59.93 -26.90
CA ASP A 79 -0.20 -61.06 -26.59
C ASP A 79 -0.67 -62.31 -27.34
N ALA A 80 0.26 -62.97 -28.02
CA ALA A 80 -0.05 -64.11 -28.89
C ALA A 80 -0.60 -65.31 -28.10
N GLN A 81 -0.15 -65.51 -26.86
CA GLN A 81 -0.63 -66.60 -26.00
C GLN A 81 -2.05 -66.31 -25.50
N VAL A 82 -2.33 -65.06 -25.12
CA VAL A 82 -3.69 -64.64 -24.73
C VAL A 82 -4.68 -64.80 -25.88
N GLU A 83 -4.28 -64.42 -27.11
CA GLU A 83 -5.11 -64.64 -28.30
C GLU A 83 -5.35 -66.11 -28.60
N ARG A 84 -4.33 -66.96 -28.43
CA ARG A 84 -4.47 -68.42 -28.56
C ARG A 84 -5.46 -68.97 -27.55
N THR A 85 -5.32 -68.58 -26.29
CA THR A 85 -6.25 -68.99 -25.23
C THR A 85 -7.68 -68.53 -25.52
N HIS A 86 -7.87 -67.31 -26.02
CA HIS A 86 -9.18 -66.80 -26.38
C HIS A 86 -9.78 -67.51 -27.61
N ALA A 87 -8.99 -67.78 -28.64
CA ALA A 87 -9.44 -68.47 -29.84
C ALA A 87 -9.83 -69.94 -29.57
N LEU A 88 -9.19 -70.58 -28.59
CA LEU A 88 -9.48 -71.95 -28.19
C LEU A 88 -10.45 -72.06 -27.01
N ALA A 89 -10.92 -70.94 -26.46
CA ALA A 89 -11.73 -70.90 -25.24
C ALA A 89 -13.02 -71.71 -25.36
N ASP A 90 -13.71 -71.62 -26.51
CA ASP A 90 -14.96 -72.35 -26.75
C ASP A 90 -14.74 -73.86 -26.83
N HIS A 91 -13.65 -74.29 -27.46
CA HIS A 91 -13.27 -75.71 -27.52
C HIS A 91 -12.90 -76.25 -26.13
N HIS A 92 -12.12 -75.51 -25.36
CA HIS A 92 -11.78 -75.87 -23.97
C HIS A 92 -13.02 -75.87 -23.06
N GLY A 93 -13.92 -74.89 -23.21
CA GLY A 93 -15.17 -74.79 -22.49
C GLY A 93 -16.09 -75.98 -22.77
N TYR A 94 -16.26 -76.33 -24.04
CA TYR A 94 -17.08 -77.47 -24.46
C TYR A 94 -16.53 -78.82 -23.96
N ILE A 95 -15.21 -79.02 -24.01
CA ILE A 95 -14.57 -80.22 -23.44
C ILE A 95 -14.76 -80.27 -21.91
N THR A 96 -14.67 -79.13 -21.22
CA THR A 96 -14.88 -79.04 -19.78
C THR A 96 -16.31 -79.41 -19.41
N GLU A 97 -17.29 -78.89 -20.16
CA GLU A 97 -18.72 -79.20 -19.98
C GLU A 97 -19.00 -80.69 -20.21
N LEU A 98 -18.50 -81.27 -21.30
CA LEU A 98 -18.65 -82.71 -21.59
C LEU A 98 -18.02 -83.59 -20.49
N ASN A 99 -16.86 -83.18 -19.97
CA ASN A 99 -16.21 -83.88 -18.84
C ASN A 99 -17.03 -83.78 -17.55
N GLN A 100 -17.65 -82.63 -17.27
CA GLN A 100 -18.53 -82.44 -16.12
C GLN A 100 -19.78 -83.31 -16.24
N GLN A 101 -20.41 -83.35 -17.42
CA GLN A 101 -21.55 -84.22 -17.71
C GLN A 101 -21.18 -85.71 -17.57
N LEU A 102 -19.98 -86.12 -18.03
CA LEU A 102 -19.50 -87.50 -17.87
C LEU A 102 -19.29 -87.87 -16.39
N ARG A 103 -18.78 -86.94 -15.57
CA ARG A 103 -18.62 -87.13 -14.11
C ARG A 103 -19.96 -87.19 -13.37
N GLN A 104 -20.95 -86.41 -13.79
CA GLN A 104 -22.31 -86.50 -13.25
C GLN A 104 -22.94 -87.86 -13.57
N LEU A 105 -22.75 -88.36 -14.79
CA LEU A 105 -23.18 -89.71 -15.19
C LEU A 105 -22.43 -90.83 -14.45
N SER A 106 -21.22 -90.59 -13.93
CA SER A 106 -20.51 -91.55 -13.07
C SER A 106 -21.02 -91.56 -11.63
N ASN A 107 -21.61 -90.46 -11.15
CA ASN A 107 -22.11 -90.33 -9.79
C ASN A 107 -23.59 -90.75 -9.65
N GLN A 108 -24.33 -90.85 -10.75
CA GLN A 108 -25.76 -91.24 -10.79
C GLN A 108 -26.02 -92.76 -10.92
N SER A 109 -25.01 -93.61 -10.75
CA SER A 109 -25.18 -95.06 -10.90
C SER A 109 -25.89 -95.72 -9.71
N GLY A 110 -27.23 -95.70 -9.75
CA GLY A 110 -28.10 -96.62 -9.01
C GLY A 110 -28.16 -98.01 -9.69
N PHE A 111 -28.34 -99.05 -8.86
CA PHE A 111 -28.14 -100.48 -9.16
C PHE A 111 -28.99 -101.07 -10.31
N LEU A 112 -29.99 -100.36 -10.85
CA LEU A 112 -30.97 -100.92 -11.81
C LEU A 112 -30.87 -100.41 -13.26
N ASN A 113 -29.90 -99.56 -13.63
CA ASN A 113 -29.80 -99.03 -15.00
C ASN A 113 -28.37 -99.05 -15.59
N VAL A 114 -27.62 -100.10 -15.28
CA VAL A 114 -26.18 -100.22 -15.61
C VAL A 114 -25.92 -100.21 -17.13
N ALA A 115 -26.72 -100.92 -17.93
CA ALA A 115 -26.49 -101.00 -19.39
C ALA A 115 -26.75 -99.66 -20.12
N ALA A 116 -27.85 -98.98 -19.80
CA ALA A 116 -28.16 -97.67 -20.37
C ALA A 116 -27.16 -96.58 -19.92
N ALA A 117 -26.69 -96.63 -18.67
CA ALA A 117 -25.67 -95.73 -18.16
C ALA A 117 -24.31 -95.96 -18.82
N GLN A 118 -23.93 -97.21 -19.13
CA GLN A 118 -22.71 -97.54 -19.86
C GLN A 118 -22.76 -97.04 -21.31
N PHE A 119 -23.89 -97.19 -22.01
CA PHE A 119 -24.05 -96.67 -23.36
C PHE A 119 -24.03 -95.14 -23.41
N LYS A 120 -24.65 -94.46 -22.44
CA LYS A 120 -24.57 -92.99 -22.28
C LYS A 120 -23.15 -92.52 -21.95
N LYS A 121 -22.38 -93.27 -21.16
CA LYS A 121 -20.95 -92.99 -20.91
C LYS A 121 -20.10 -93.22 -22.16
N PHE A 122 -20.40 -94.24 -22.96
CA PHE A 122 -19.68 -94.52 -24.21
C PHE A 122 -19.93 -93.45 -25.26
N THR A 123 -21.19 -93.04 -25.47
CA THR A 123 -21.55 -91.93 -26.36
C THR A 123 -20.91 -90.62 -25.92
N LYS A 124 -20.95 -90.29 -24.63
CA LYS A 124 -20.23 -89.10 -24.10
C LYS A 124 -18.72 -89.18 -24.23
N ARG A 125 -18.10 -90.35 -24.07
CA ARG A 125 -16.66 -90.55 -24.37
C ARG A 125 -16.36 -90.38 -25.85
N SER A 126 -17.25 -90.84 -26.73
CA SER A 126 -17.14 -90.62 -28.18
C SER A 126 -17.28 -89.14 -28.55
N GLU A 127 -18.20 -88.41 -27.91
CA GLU A 127 -18.35 -86.96 -28.06
C GLU A 127 -17.11 -86.20 -27.55
N ILE A 128 -16.55 -86.59 -26.40
CA ILE A 128 -15.29 -86.02 -25.90
C ILE A 128 -14.15 -86.28 -26.89
N ARG A 129 -14.08 -87.48 -27.47
CA ARG A 129 -13.06 -87.81 -28.48
C ARG A 129 -13.19 -86.93 -29.71
N LYS A 130 -14.41 -86.76 -30.24
CA LYS A 130 -14.69 -85.85 -31.36
C LYS A 130 -14.37 -84.40 -31.01
N ALA A 131 -14.68 -83.96 -29.79
CA ALA A 131 -14.36 -82.62 -29.32
C ALA A 131 -12.85 -82.39 -29.17
N LEU A 132 -12.09 -83.40 -28.74
CA LEU A 132 -10.63 -83.38 -28.70
C LEU A 132 -10.01 -83.36 -30.09
N GLU A 133 -10.55 -84.16 -31.03
CA GLU A 133 -10.15 -84.14 -32.45
C GLU A 133 -10.41 -82.76 -33.07
N ALA A 134 -11.57 -82.16 -32.81
CA ALA A 134 -11.91 -80.81 -33.25
C ALA A 134 -11.03 -79.72 -32.61
N LEU A 135 -10.67 -79.85 -31.32
CA LEU A 135 -9.70 -78.97 -30.67
C LEU A 135 -8.33 -79.10 -31.34
N GLN A 136 -7.87 -80.32 -31.62
CA GLN A 136 -6.59 -80.56 -32.27
C GLN A 136 -6.54 -80.00 -33.70
N GLU A 137 -7.63 -80.12 -34.45
CA GLU A 137 -7.78 -79.49 -35.78
C GLU A 137 -7.77 -77.97 -35.69
N ALA A 138 -8.47 -77.40 -34.70
CA ALA A 138 -8.46 -75.96 -34.42
C ALA A 138 -7.08 -75.45 -34.01
N GLU A 139 -6.34 -76.20 -33.18
CA GLU A 139 -4.94 -75.90 -32.83
C GLU A 139 -4.03 -75.92 -34.05
N LEU A 140 -4.10 -76.96 -34.88
CA LEU A 140 -3.31 -77.08 -36.11
C LEU A 140 -3.62 -75.95 -37.10
N HIS A 141 -4.88 -75.54 -37.22
CA HIS A 141 -5.27 -74.42 -38.06
C HIS A 141 -4.75 -73.08 -37.50
N PHE A 142 -4.93 -72.84 -36.20
CA PHE A 142 -4.50 -71.62 -35.51
C PHE A 142 -2.97 -71.47 -35.52
N ASP A 143 -2.24 -72.58 -35.41
CA ASP A 143 -0.78 -72.63 -35.40
C ASP A 143 -0.19 -72.83 -36.82
N SER A 144 -1.03 -72.88 -37.87
CA SER A 144 -0.56 -73.02 -39.25
C SER A 144 0.36 -71.85 -39.66
N PRO A 145 1.40 -72.08 -40.50
CA PRO A 145 2.40 -71.06 -40.79
C PRO A 145 1.83 -69.76 -41.36
N ALA A 146 0.83 -69.85 -42.26
CA ALA A 146 0.22 -68.69 -42.88
C ALA A 146 -0.63 -67.86 -41.89
N VAL A 147 -1.43 -68.53 -41.05
CA VAL A 147 -2.29 -67.88 -40.04
C VAL A 147 -1.43 -67.26 -38.93
N SER A 148 -0.42 -68.01 -38.46
CA SER A 148 0.54 -67.56 -37.45
C SER A 148 1.36 -66.35 -37.91
N ALA A 149 1.87 -66.36 -39.15
CA ALA A 149 2.62 -65.24 -39.71
C ALA A 149 1.75 -63.97 -39.83
N ARG A 150 0.51 -64.11 -40.33
CA ARG A 150 -0.43 -62.97 -40.42
C ARG A 150 -0.77 -62.40 -39.05
N ARG A 151 -1.12 -63.25 -38.08
CA ARG A 151 -1.39 -62.84 -36.69
C ARG A 151 -0.18 -62.13 -36.08
N SER A 152 1.02 -62.68 -36.26
CA SER A 152 2.24 -62.08 -35.73
C SER A 152 2.49 -60.70 -36.33
N ALA A 153 2.24 -60.51 -37.63
CA ALA A 153 2.31 -59.21 -38.27
C ALA A 153 1.26 -58.22 -37.73
N GLU A 154 0.01 -58.67 -37.54
CA GLU A 154 -1.06 -57.85 -36.96
C GLU A 154 -0.77 -57.45 -35.50
N ILE A 155 -0.28 -58.38 -34.67
CA ILE A 155 0.15 -58.13 -33.29
C ILE A 155 1.33 -57.15 -33.27
N LEU A 156 2.34 -57.33 -34.12
CA LEU A 156 3.48 -56.44 -34.22
C LEU A 156 3.06 -55.02 -34.64
N GLN A 157 2.16 -54.90 -35.61
CA GLN A 157 1.61 -53.62 -36.06
C GLN A 157 0.81 -52.94 -34.94
N HIS A 158 -0.05 -53.66 -34.23
CA HIS A 158 -0.80 -53.13 -33.09
C HIS A 158 0.14 -52.70 -31.95
N ASN A 159 1.07 -53.56 -31.55
CA ASN A 159 1.99 -53.31 -30.44
C ASN A 159 2.95 -52.16 -30.73
N SER A 160 3.42 -52.02 -31.97
CA SER A 160 4.20 -50.85 -32.39
C SER A 160 3.36 -49.57 -32.34
N GLY A 161 2.09 -49.60 -32.73
CA GLY A 161 1.15 -48.50 -32.55
C GLY A 161 0.91 -48.12 -31.08
N VAL A 162 0.70 -49.11 -30.20
CA VAL A 162 0.57 -48.91 -28.75
C VAL A 162 1.84 -48.34 -28.14
N ALA A 163 3.01 -48.86 -28.52
CA ALA A 163 4.30 -48.36 -28.05
C ALA A 163 4.53 -46.91 -28.49
N LEU A 164 4.19 -46.57 -29.73
CA LEU A 164 4.28 -45.20 -30.25
C LEU A 164 3.39 -44.24 -29.45
N GLU A 165 2.13 -44.59 -29.19
CA GLU A 165 1.23 -43.77 -28.37
C GLU A 165 1.73 -43.64 -26.94
N LYS A 166 2.19 -44.74 -26.31
CA LYS A 166 2.76 -44.71 -24.95
C LYS A 166 4.04 -43.88 -24.86
N SER A 167 4.82 -43.79 -25.93
CA SER A 167 6.01 -42.93 -25.97
C SER A 167 5.69 -41.44 -25.82
N LYS A 168 4.44 -41.02 -26.06
CA LYS A 168 3.96 -39.63 -25.87
C LYS A 168 3.57 -39.30 -24.42
N ILE A 169 3.48 -40.30 -23.53
CA ILE A 169 3.08 -40.09 -22.13
C ILE A 169 3.97 -39.04 -21.42
N PRO A 170 5.32 -39.10 -21.49
CA PRO A 170 6.17 -38.13 -20.80
C PRO A 170 5.91 -36.70 -21.26
N GLU A 171 5.75 -36.48 -22.57
CA GLU A 171 5.43 -35.17 -23.15
C GLU A 171 4.08 -34.64 -22.63
N LYS A 172 3.05 -35.49 -22.62
CA LYS A 172 1.72 -35.13 -22.11
C LYS A 172 1.72 -34.87 -20.61
N GLN A 173 2.48 -35.65 -19.83
CA GLN A 173 2.67 -35.42 -18.39
C GLN A 173 3.40 -34.10 -18.11
N GLN A 174 4.43 -33.79 -18.89
CA GLN A 174 5.14 -32.50 -18.80
C GLN A 174 4.16 -31.35 -19.10
N ARG A 175 3.42 -31.42 -20.21
CA ARG A 175 2.41 -30.42 -20.57
C ARG A 175 1.32 -30.26 -19.50
N GLY A 176 0.87 -31.37 -18.91
CA GLY A 176 -0.08 -31.35 -17.79
C GLY A 176 0.46 -30.64 -16.55
N THR A 177 1.76 -30.79 -16.28
CA THR A 177 2.47 -30.10 -15.19
C THR A 177 2.60 -28.60 -15.46
N GLU A 178 2.96 -28.23 -16.69
CA GLU A 178 3.04 -26.83 -17.14
C GLU A 178 1.68 -26.13 -17.06
N LEU A 179 0.60 -26.79 -17.50
CA LEU A 179 -0.76 -26.26 -17.38
C LEU A 179 -1.19 -26.09 -15.91
N LYS A 180 -0.84 -27.04 -15.03
CA LYS A 180 -1.10 -26.91 -13.60
C LYS A 180 -0.40 -25.68 -13.01
N LYS A 181 0.85 -25.43 -13.39
CA LYS A 181 1.60 -24.21 -12.99
C LYS A 181 0.92 -22.95 -13.54
N LYS A 182 0.54 -22.93 -14.83
CA LYS A 182 -0.17 -21.80 -15.47
C LYS A 182 -1.47 -21.46 -14.73
N ILE A 183 -2.29 -22.46 -14.42
CA ILE A 183 -3.55 -22.30 -13.66
C ILE A 183 -3.28 -21.70 -12.27
N ALA A 184 -2.28 -22.19 -11.55
CA ALA A 184 -1.93 -21.66 -10.24
C ALA A 184 -1.49 -20.17 -10.32
N SER A 185 -0.67 -19.82 -11.32
CA SER A 185 -0.25 -18.43 -11.55
C SER A 185 -1.41 -17.53 -11.93
N LEU A 186 -2.35 -17.99 -12.78
CA LEU A 186 -3.55 -17.22 -13.15
C LEU A 186 -4.49 -17.00 -11.95
N ASN A 187 -4.70 -18.01 -11.11
CA ASN A 187 -5.49 -17.86 -9.88
C ASN A 187 -4.88 -16.85 -8.92
N LEU A 188 -3.55 -16.89 -8.73
CA LEU A 188 -2.84 -15.91 -7.90
C LEU A 188 -2.97 -14.49 -8.48
N LEU A 189 -2.77 -14.35 -9.79
CA LEU A 189 -2.92 -13.07 -10.48
C LEU A 189 -4.35 -12.53 -10.37
N GLN A 190 -5.37 -13.39 -10.51
CA GLN A 190 -6.76 -13.01 -10.33
C GLN A 190 -7.01 -12.48 -8.92
N SER A 191 -6.54 -13.21 -7.89
CA SER A 191 -6.66 -12.79 -6.50
C SER A 191 -6.02 -11.41 -6.24
N HIS A 192 -4.81 -11.17 -6.75
CA HIS A 192 -4.14 -9.88 -6.60
C HIS A 192 -4.78 -8.76 -7.43
N SER A 193 -5.41 -9.09 -8.56
CA SER A 193 -6.05 -8.12 -9.45
C SER A 193 -7.42 -7.66 -8.94
N THR A 194 -8.08 -8.42 -8.06
CA THR A 194 -9.41 -8.07 -7.53
C THR A 194 -9.44 -6.67 -6.92
N GLU A 195 -8.50 -6.35 -6.04
CA GLU A 195 -8.46 -5.03 -5.40
C GLU A 195 -8.11 -3.91 -6.39
N VAL A 196 -7.26 -4.20 -7.38
CA VAL A 196 -6.93 -3.26 -8.46
C VAL A 196 -8.15 -2.92 -9.30
N ILE A 197 -8.94 -3.94 -9.65
CA ILE A 197 -10.17 -3.79 -10.43
C ILE A 197 -11.22 -2.99 -9.64
N VAL A 198 -11.40 -3.31 -8.36
CA VAL A 198 -12.29 -2.54 -7.47
C VAL A 198 -11.83 -1.09 -7.37
N ALA A 199 -10.53 -0.86 -7.19
CA ALA A 199 -9.97 0.48 -7.12
C ALA A 199 -10.21 1.24 -8.44
N ALA A 200 -9.92 0.65 -9.58
CA ALA A 200 -10.10 1.24 -10.90
C ALA A 200 -11.55 1.66 -11.20
N ARG A 201 -12.53 0.98 -10.61
CA ARG A 201 -13.98 1.27 -10.75
C ARG A 201 -14.54 2.25 -9.71
N SER A 202 -13.82 2.51 -8.64
CA SER A 202 -14.29 3.34 -7.52
C SER A 202 -13.64 4.72 -7.53
N ASP A 203 -14.15 5.62 -6.69
CA ASP A 203 -13.55 6.94 -6.44
C ASP A 203 -12.42 6.90 -5.40
N ALA A 204 -11.83 5.73 -5.15
CA ALA A 204 -10.66 5.62 -4.28
C ALA A 204 -9.46 6.38 -4.85
N TRP A 205 -8.58 6.89 -3.98
CA TRP A 205 -7.35 7.53 -4.44
C TRP A 205 -6.48 6.56 -5.23
N LYS A 206 -5.86 7.06 -6.31
CA LYS A 206 -4.97 6.31 -7.20
C LYS A 206 -3.76 7.17 -7.51
N CYS A 207 -2.58 6.56 -7.62
CA CYS A 207 -1.41 7.32 -8.07
C CYS A 207 -1.59 7.78 -9.52
N THR A 208 -0.92 8.87 -9.92
CA THR A 208 -1.00 9.42 -11.29
C THR A 208 -0.58 8.42 -12.37
N THR A 209 0.30 7.47 -12.04
CA THR A 209 0.73 6.40 -12.96
C THR A 209 -0.22 5.20 -13.03
N PHE A 210 -1.27 5.16 -12.20
CA PHE A 210 -2.18 4.03 -12.09
C PHE A 210 -2.88 3.70 -13.43
N PRO A 211 -3.47 4.66 -14.18
CA PRO A 211 -4.13 4.34 -15.45
C PRO A 211 -3.18 3.73 -16.48
N LEU A 212 -1.94 4.25 -16.55
CA LEU A 212 -0.89 3.74 -17.45
C LEU A 212 -0.50 2.31 -17.10
N ARG A 213 -0.29 2.03 -15.82
CA ARG A 213 0.05 0.68 -15.33
C ARG A 213 -1.12 -0.30 -15.49
N LEU A 214 -2.35 0.17 -15.34
CA LEU A 214 -3.55 -0.65 -15.57
C LEU A 214 -3.68 -1.03 -17.05
N ALA A 215 -3.45 -0.09 -17.97
CA ALA A 215 -3.40 -0.37 -19.41
C ALA A 215 -2.28 -1.36 -19.75
N ASN A 216 -1.10 -1.20 -19.15
CA ASN A 216 0.00 -2.15 -19.32
C ASN A 216 -0.34 -3.55 -18.80
N LEU A 217 -1.05 -3.66 -17.67
CA LEU A 217 -1.53 -4.94 -17.16
C LEU A 217 -2.50 -5.62 -18.14
N GLU A 218 -3.42 -4.85 -18.71
CA GLU A 218 -4.36 -5.36 -19.72
C GLU A 218 -3.63 -5.89 -20.96
N GLU A 219 -2.64 -5.15 -21.46
CA GLU A 219 -1.81 -5.58 -22.60
C GLU A 219 -0.97 -6.82 -22.29
N LEU A 220 -0.35 -6.90 -21.10
CA LEU A 220 0.41 -8.07 -20.66
C LEU A 220 -0.47 -9.32 -20.57
N LEU A 221 -1.70 -9.17 -20.09
CA LEU A 221 -2.69 -10.24 -20.12
C LEU A 221 -3.04 -10.63 -21.54
N ARG A 222 -3.32 -9.67 -22.43
CA ARG A 222 -3.61 -9.94 -23.85
C ARG A 222 -2.47 -10.70 -24.55
N LEU A 223 -1.23 -10.44 -24.16
CA LEU A 223 -0.03 -11.12 -24.68
C LEU A 223 0.33 -12.43 -23.93
N GLU A 224 -0.53 -12.89 -23.01
CA GLU A 224 -0.31 -14.07 -22.15
C GLU A 224 0.97 -14.04 -21.29
N GLN A 225 1.48 -12.85 -20.97
CA GLN A 225 2.69 -12.67 -20.16
C GLN A 225 2.38 -12.66 -18.66
N ILE A 226 1.95 -13.80 -18.12
CA ILE A 226 1.40 -13.93 -16.76
C ILE A 226 2.38 -13.48 -15.67
N GLU A 227 3.67 -13.83 -15.78
CA GLU A 227 4.68 -13.44 -14.78
C GLU A 227 4.86 -11.91 -14.74
N GLN A 228 4.99 -11.28 -15.91
CA GLN A 228 5.12 -9.83 -16.01
C GLN A 228 3.83 -9.12 -15.59
N ALA A 229 2.66 -9.69 -15.88
CA ALA A 229 1.37 -9.18 -15.42
C ALA A 229 1.29 -9.19 -13.88
N SER A 230 1.77 -10.26 -13.24
CA SER A 230 1.87 -10.36 -11.78
C SER A 230 2.79 -9.29 -11.20
N ASP A 231 3.96 -9.08 -11.79
CA ASP A 231 4.87 -8.01 -11.37
C ASP A 231 4.22 -6.63 -11.55
N CYS A 232 3.52 -6.41 -12.67
CA CYS A 232 2.81 -5.17 -12.95
C CYS A 232 1.75 -4.86 -11.89
N VAL A 233 0.93 -5.85 -11.52
CA VAL A 233 -0.10 -5.71 -10.46
C VAL A 233 0.50 -5.22 -9.14
N GLN A 234 1.63 -5.79 -8.72
CA GLN A 234 2.27 -5.43 -7.46
C GLN A 234 2.80 -3.98 -7.43
N THR A 235 3.01 -3.39 -8.60
CA THR A 235 3.51 -2.02 -8.72
C THR A 235 2.40 -0.96 -8.76
N LEU A 236 1.14 -1.37 -8.89
CA LEU A 236 0.00 -0.47 -8.80
C LEU A 236 -0.13 0.07 -7.37
N ARG A 237 -0.38 1.38 -7.25
CA ARG A 237 -0.49 2.09 -5.97
C ARG A 237 -1.83 2.82 -5.94
N PHE A 238 -2.66 2.44 -4.99
CA PHE A 238 -4.02 2.92 -4.83
C PHE A 238 -4.45 2.75 -3.36
N GLN A 239 -5.54 3.40 -2.99
CA GLN A 239 -6.13 3.33 -1.66
C GLN A 239 -7.04 2.10 -1.55
N ARG A 240 -6.80 1.26 -0.54
CA ARG A 240 -7.65 0.14 -0.15
C ARG A 240 -8.64 0.59 0.92
N LYS A 241 -9.72 1.27 0.51
CA LYS A 241 -10.67 1.91 1.44
C LYS A 241 -11.21 0.91 2.48
N PRO A 242 -11.22 1.26 3.78
CA PRO A 242 -11.85 0.43 4.80
C PRO A 242 -13.39 0.45 4.65
N PRO A 243 -14.09 -0.50 5.30
CA PRO A 243 -15.55 -0.50 5.32
C PRO A 243 -16.15 0.77 5.91
N GLU A 244 -17.33 1.19 5.44
CA GLU A 244 -18.01 2.41 5.91
C GLU A 244 -18.26 2.43 7.43
N ASP A 245 -18.53 1.27 8.04
CA ASP A 245 -18.73 1.17 9.48
C ASP A 245 -17.50 1.57 10.29
N GLN A 246 -16.30 1.42 9.72
CA GLN A 246 -15.08 1.89 10.36
C GLN A 246 -15.02 3.42 10.38
N TYR A 247 -15.40 4.08 9.29
CA TYR A 247 -15.52 5.53 9.24
C TYR A 247 -16.56 6.05 10.23
N LYS A 248 -17.74 5.41 10.34
CA LYS A 248 -18.76 5.78 11.33
C LYS A 248 -18.24 5.71 12.78
N LYS A 249 -17.45 4.68 13.12
CA LYS A 249 -16.82 4.56 14.44
C LYS A 249 -15.86 5.71 14.72
N TRP A 250 -15.03 6.06 13.74
CA TRP A 250 -14.09 7.17 13.84
C TRP A 250 -14.79 8.53 13.98
N ILE A 251 -15.87 8.75 13.23
CA ILE A 251 -16.70 9.95 13.34
C ILE A 251 -17.28 10.06 14.75
N ALA A 252 -17.82 8.97 15.31
CA ALA A 252 -18.37 8.96 16.67
C ALA A 252 -17.29 9.19 17.75
N GLU A 253 -16.14 8.56 17.60
CA GLU A 253 -14.98 8.73 18.49
C GLU A 253 -14.54 10.20 18.55
N VAL A 254 -14.43 10.85 17.40
CA VAL A 254 -14.02 12.25 17.31
C VAL A 254 -15.13 13.21 17.74
N ALA A 255 -16.39 12.90 17.47
CA ALA A 255 -17.51 13.68 18.00
C ALA A 255 -17.51 13.71 19.53
N ALA A 256 -17.14 12.59 20.18
CA ALA A 256 -16.97 12.52 21.62
C ALA A 256 -15.83 13.42 22.12
N ILE A 257 -14.67 13.40 21.45
CA ILE A 257 -13.53 14.30 21.76
C ILE A 257 -13.95 15.76 21.64
N LEU A 258 -14.66 16.14 20.57
CA LEU A 258 -15.14 17.50 20.39
C LEU A 258 -16.13 17.92 21.49
N SER A 259 -17.05 17.01 21.85
CA SER A 259 -18.02 17.26 22.92
C SER A 259 -17.34 17.46 24.29
N GLU A 260 -16.32 16.66 24.60
CA GLU A 260 -15.53 16.82 25.83
C GLU A 260 -14.81 18.17 25.84
N ALA A 261 -14.13 18.51 24.75
CA ALA A 261 -13.48 19.80 24.55
C ALA A 261 -14.44 21.01 24.69
N ALA A 262 -15.65 20.90 24.16
CA ALA A 262 -16.67 21.93 24.30
C ALA A 262 -17.04 22.15 25.78
N SER A 263 -17.07 21.07 26.58
CA SER A 263 -17.43 21.14 28.00
C SER A 263 -16.33 21.69 28.92
N SER A 264 -15.04 21.53 28.57
CA SER A 264 -13.91 21.96 29.41
C SER A 264 -13.77 23.48 29.52
N ASN A 265 -14.31 24.20 28.54
CA ASN A 265 -14.16 25.65 28.34
C ASN A 265 -12.70 26.14 28.22
N SER A 266 -11.73 25.23 27.97
CA SER A 266 -10.32 25.54 27.68
C SER A 266 -10.00 25.35 26.19
N ALA A 267 -8.76 25.72 25.82
CA ALA A 267 -8.19 25.64 24.48
C ALA A 267 -9.15 25.98 23.33
N PHE A 268 -9.78 24.98 22.71
CA PHE A 268 -10.70 25.15 21.58
C PHE A 268 -11.80 26.18 21.86
N THR A 269 -12.54 25.99 22.95
CA THR A 269 -13.68 26.84 23.32
C THR A 269 -13.23 28.23 23.76
N ALA A 270 -12.08 28.32 24.43
CA ALA A 270 -11.50 29.60 24.82
C ALA A 270 -10.96 30.39 23.61
N SER A 271 -10.43 29.72 22.59
CA SER A 271 -9.91 30.33 21.36
C SER A 271 -11.02 30.95 20.51
N ALA A 272 -12.24 30.38 20.55
CA ALA A 272 -13.41 30.89 19.84
C ALA A 272 -13.76 32.35 20.19
N LYS A 273 -13.39 32.81 21.39
CA LYS A 273 -13.64 34.18 21.87
C LYS A 273 -12.78 35.24 21.16
N TYR A 274 -11.73 34.82 20.45
CA TYR A 274 -10.82 35.71 19.76
C TYR A 274 -11.07 35.63 18.26
N ALA A 275 -12.01 36.47 17.82
CA ALA A 275 -12.56 36.51 16.47
C ALA A 275 -11.49 36.44 15.36
N GLN A 276 -10.36 37.15 15.50
CA GLN A 276 -9.31 37.16 14.49
C GLN A 276 -8.57 35.83 14.37
N VAL A 277 -8.27 35.17 15.49
CA VAL A 277 -7.63 33.83 15.49
C VAL A 277 -8.59 32.81 14.89
N ALA A 278 -9.84 32.80 15.37
CA ALA A 278 -10.89 31.93 14.85
C ALA A 278 -11.07 32.12 13.33
N MET A 279 -11.23 33.36 12.86
CA MET A 279 -11.42 33.68 11.44
C MET A 279 -10.23 33.23 10.58
N ARG A 280 -8.99 33.54 10.99
CA ARG A 280 -7.79 33.11 10.23
C ARG A 280 -7.68 31.59 10.16
N SER A 281 -8.01 30.90 11.24
CA SER A 281 -8.02 29.43 11.29
C SER A 281 -9.16 28.81 10.49
N ILE A 282 -10.34 29.42 10.47
CA ILE A 282 -11.47 29.03 9.61
C ILE A 282 -11.06 29.12 8.15
N VAL A 283 -10.49 30.25 7.73
CA VAL A 283 -10.02 30.46 6.35
C VAL A 283 -9.01 29.39 5.94
N LEU A 284 -8.09 29.05 6.84
CA LEU A 284 -7.08 28.03 6.57
C LEU A 284 -7.70 26.63 6.45
N SER A 285 -8.61 26.27 7.36
CA SER A 285 -9.30 24.98 7.39
C SER A 285 -10.26 24.79 6.22
N LYS A 286 -11.02 25.83 5.86
CA LYS A 286 -12.03 25.80 4.80
C LYS A 286 -11.45 25.39 3.45
N ARG A 287 -10.22 25.82 3.14
CA ARG A 287 -9.51 25.45 1.91
C ARG A 287 -9.22 23.95 1.77
N SER A 288 -9.25 23.20 2.87
CA SER A 288 -9.02 21.75 2.86
C SER A 288 -10.32 20.94 2.81
N LEU A 289 -11.48 21.61 2.81
CA LEU A 289 -12.79 20.97 2.74
C LEU A 289 -13.26 20.78 1.30
N ILE A 290 -14.04 19.75 1.03
CA ILE A 290 -14.71 19.60 -0.27
C ILE A 290 -15.73 20.72 -0.49
N GLN A 291 -16.01 21.05 -1.75
CA GLN A 291 -16.90 22.16 -2.13
C GLN A 291 -18.25 22.13 -1.38
N ASN A 292 -18.95 21.00 -1.34
CA ASN A 292 -20.23 20.89 -0.65
C ASN A 292 -20.17 21.28 0.85
N ALA A 293 -19.05 20.98 1.52
CA ALA A 293 -18.86 21.36 2.92
C ALA A 293 -18.49 22.84 3.07
N GLN A 294 -17.80 23.42 2.08
CA GLN A 294 -17.55 24.86 2.02
C GLN A 294 -18.85 25.64 1.77
N ASP A 295 -19.67 25.19 0.81
CA ASP A 295 -20.96 25.79 0.47
C ASP A 295 -21.89 25.80 1.68
N TYR A 296 -21.93 24.70 2.44
CA TYR A 296 -22.71 24.63 3.67
C TYR A 296 -22.30 25.70 4.70
N LEU A 297 -21.02 26.06 4.81
CA LEU A 297 -20.58 27.15 5.68
C LEU A 297 -21.03 28.52 5.17
N GLU A 298 -21.09 28.71 3.86
CA GLU A 298 -21.50 29.96 3.22
C GLU A 298 -23.03 30.15 3.30
N ASP A 299 -23.80 29.08 3.07
CA ASP A 299 -25.26 29.09 3.08
C ASP A 299 -25.86 29.41 4.46
N LEU A 300 -25.12 29.15 5.54
CA LEU A 300 -25.57 29.48 6.89
C LEU A 300 -25.52 30.98 7.21
N ASP A 301 -24.88 31.81 6.37
CA ASP A 301 -24.76 33.27 6.51
C ASP A 301 -24.39 33.75 7.94
N LEU A 302 -23.52 32.97 8.60
CA LEU A 302 -23.11 33.26 9.98
C LEU A 302 -22.22 34.50 10.01
N GLN A 303 -22.66 35.55 10.67
CA GLN A 303 -21.90 36.80 10.79
C GLN A 303 -20.77 36.72 11.84
N GLU A 304 -20.96 35.90 12.87
CA GLU A 304 -20.04 35.84 14.01
C GLU A 304 -18.96 34.74 13.84
N PRO A 305 -17.66 35.07 13.92
CA PRO A 305 -16.57 34.10 13.74
C PRO A 305 -16.60 32.94 14.75
N GLN A 306 -17.14 33.18 15.95
CA GLN A 306 -17.28 32.16 16.98
C GLN A 306 -18.30 31.07 16.60
N ASP A 307 -19.36 31.44 15.87
CA ASP A 307 -20.39 30.50 15.43
C ASP A 307 -19.85 29.70 14.25
N GLN A 308 -19.20 30.37 13.30
CA GLN A 308 -18.47 29.71 12.21
C GLN A 308 -17.42 28.73 12.74
N TRP A 309 -16.72 29.07 13.84
CA TRP A 309 -15.73 28.22 14.49
C TRP A 309 -16.30 26.92 15.04
N GLN A 310 -17.49 26.99 15.62
CA GLN A 310 -18.20 25.80 16.11
C GLN A 310 -18.66 24.93 14.94
N ILE A 311 -19.28 25.53 13.91
CA ILE A 311 -19.78 24.79 12.75
C ILE A 311 -18.64 24.12 11.98
N ILE A 312 -17.55 24.83 11.70
CA ILE A 312 -16.42 24.22 10.97
C ILE A 312 -15.85 23.03 11.74
N SER A 313 -15.78 23.12 13.07
CA SER A 313 -15.28 22.01 13.89
C SER A 313 -16.20 20.80 13.85
N SER A 314 -17.52 21.02 13.80
CA SER A 314 -18.50 19.94 13.57
C SER A 314 -18.37 19.32 12.18
N LEU A 315 -18.06 20.10 11.14
CA LEU A 315 -17.77 19.55 9.81
C LEU A 315 -16.49 18.70 9.82
N LEU A 316 -15.44 19.17 10.49
CA LEU A 316 -14.14 18.49 10.58
C LEU A 316 -14.21 17.14 11.34
N VAL A 317 -15.32 16.83 12.03
CA VAL A 317 -15.55 15.50 12.63
C VAL A 317 -15.56 14.41 11.57
N SER A 318 -16.03 14.71 10.35
CA SER A 318 -16.14 13.71 9.27
C SER A 318 -14.96 13.78 8.30
N PRO A 319 -14.22 12.67 8.08
CA PRO A 319 -13.16 12.63 7.07
C PRO A 319 -13.69 12.82 5.65
N TYR A 320 -14.99 12.55 5.40
CA TYR A 320 -15.62 12.75 4.09
C TYR A 320 -15.73 14.22 3.69
N HIS A 321 -15.59 15.16 4.62
CA HIS A 321 -15.65 16.58 4.32
C HIS A 321 -14.30 17.14 3.84
N PHE A 322 -13.23 16.36 3.83
CA PHE A 322 -11.89 16.81 3.43
C PHE A 322 -11.62 16.48 1.96
N GLU A 323 -10.97 17.39 1.24
CA GLU A 323 -10.44 17.08 -0.10
C GLU A 323 -9.38 15.96 -0.02
N ASN A 324 -8.60 15.98 1.06
CA ASN A 324 -7.65 14.93 1.39
C ASN A 324 -7.94 14.37 2.80
N GLU A 325 -8.61 13.23 2.84
CA GLU A 325 -9.01 12.57 4.10
C GLU A 325 -7.82 12.23 5.03
N LEU A 326 -6.58 12.19 4.54
CA LEU A 326 -5.39 12.00 5.37
C LEU A 326 -5.10 13.18 6.31
N LEU A 327 -5.65 14.36 6.04
CA LEU A 327 -5.56 15.51 6.94
C LEU A 327 -6.45 15.35 8.18
N TRP A 328 -7.55 14.60 8.09
CA TRP A 328 -8.46 14.35 9.21
C TRP A 328 -7.77 13.75 10.46
N PRO A 329 -7.04 12.62 10.37
CA PRO A 329 -6.38 12.05 11.54
C PRO A 329 -5.26 12.94 12.08
N ILE A 330 -4.61 13.74 11.21
CA ILE A 330 -3.58 14.71 11.59
C ILE A 330 -4.22 15.86 12.39
N TYR A 331 -5.31 16.45 11.88
CA TYR A 331 -6.06 17.50 12.55
C TYR A 331 -6.49 17.10 13.95
N TRP A 332 -7.09 15.92 14.11
CA TRP A 332 -7.53 15.47 15.43
C TRP A 332 -6.38 15.10 16.37
N ALA A 333 -5.20 14.73 15.86
CA ALA A 333 -4.00 14.63 16.67
C ALA A 333 -3.54 16.02 17.16
N MET A 334 -3.51 17.02 16.29
CA MET A 334 -3.11 18.38 16.66
C MET A 334 -4.12 19.04 17.61
N PHE A 335 -5.41 18.78 17.43
CA PHE A 335 -6.49 19.25 18.29
C PHE A 335 -6.29 18.75 19.73
N GLN A 336 -6.06 17.45 19.91
CA GLN A 336 -5.79 16.85 21.22
C GLN A 336 -4.50 17.41 21.84
N ALA A 337 -3.43 17.58 21.04
CA ALA A 337 -2.19 18.17 21.52
C ALA A 337 -2.40 19.60 22.06
N SER A 338 -3.16 20.42 21.34
CA SER A 338 -3.51 21.79 21.75
C SER A 338 -4.30 21.81 23.06
N GLN A 339 -5.28 20.89 23.20
CA GLN A 339 -6.06 20.74 24.42
C GLN A 339 -5.20 20.35 25.63
N GLU A 340 -4.38 19.30 25.50
CA GLU A 340 -3.50 18.83 26.58
C GLU A 340 -2.53 19.94 27.04
N ILE A 341 -1.98 20.72 26.09
CA ILE A 341 -1.07 21.83 26.42
C ILE A 341 -1.81 22.93 27.17
N ALA A 342 -2.98 23.37 26.70
CA ALA A 342 -3.75 24.40 27.38
C ALA A 342 -4.18 23.96 28.77
N ASP A 343 -4.59 22.70 28.94
CA ASP A 343 -4.94 22.16 30.25
C ASP A 343 -3.74 22.11 31.19
N SER A 344 -2.55 21.76 30.70
CA SER A 344 -1.32 21.82 31.51
C SER A 344 -0.98 23.23 32.00
N LEU A 345 -1.30 24.25 31.20
CA LEU A 345 -1.08 25.67 31.52
C LEU A 345 -2.13 26.25 32.47
N LYS A 346 -3.25 25.55 32.67
CA LYS A 346 -4.34 25.99 33.54
C LYS A 346 -3.94 25.96 35.02
N ASP A 347 -3.20 24.92 35.40
CA ASP A 347 -2.93 24.59 36.81
C ASP A 347 -1.45 24.77 37.19
N THR A 348 -0.59 25.15 36.23
CA THR A 348 0.85 25.28 36.46
C THR A 348 1.44 26.51 35.74
N ASN A 349 2.57 27.04 36.25
CA ASN A 349 3.37 28.08 35.57
C ASN A 349 4.76 27.55 35.15
N PRO A 350 4.82 26.54 34.25
CA PRO A 350 6.08 25.92 33.85
C PRO A 350 6.90 26.89 32.99
N HIS A 351 8.24 26.90 33.08
CA HIS A 351 9.10 27.71 32.19
C HIS A 351 8.85 27.38 30.70
N GLU A 352 9.14 28.31 29.79
CA GLU A 352 8.93 28.14 28.34
C GLU A 352 9.62 26.87 27.81
N ASP A 353 10.86 26.64 28.22
CA ASP A 353 11.66 25.48 27.82
C ASP A 353 10.99 24.14 28.15
N ILE A 354 10.29 24.05 29.28
CA ILE A 354 9.57 22.84 29.69
C ILE A 354 8.42 22.56 28.72
N ILE A 355 7.73 23.60 28.26
CA ILE A 355 6.62 23.47 27.31
C ILE A 355 7.17 23.16 25.91
N ASN A 356 8.28 23.81 25.53
CA ASN A 356 8.97 23.59 24.26
C ASN A 356 9.50 22.17 24.11
N GLY A 357 9.95 21.51 25.19
CA GLY A 357 10.30 20.10 25.15
C GLY A 357 9.07 19.18 25.04
N LYS A 358 7.99 19.51 25.77
CA LYS A 358 6.76 18.69 25.82
C LYS A 358 5.98 18.71 24.51
N LEU A 359 5.92 19.85 23.81
CA LEU A 359 5.10 19.98 22.59
C LEU A 359 5.56 19.02 21.48
N PRO A 360 6.82 19.00 21.01
CA PRO A 360 7.28 18.07 19.98
C PRO A 360 7.11 16.60 20.39
N GLU A 361 7.34 16.28 21.67
CA GLU A 361 7.11 14.94 22.20
C GLU A 361 5.62 14.55 22.12
N LYS A 362 4.72 15.46 22.48
CA LYS A 362 3.26 15.24 22.41
C LYS A 362 2.76 15.12 20.98
N LEU A 363 3.25 15.98 20.08
CA LEU A 363 2.97 15.89 18.66
C LEU A 363 3.44 14.55 18.10
N HIS A 364 4.64 14.10 18.45
CA HIS A 364 5.13 12.78 18.07
C HIS A 364 4.21 11.66 18.59
N GLN A 365 3.88 11.70 19.88
CA GLN A 365 3.04 10.69 20.53
C GLN A 365 1.68 10.57 19.84
N LEU A 366 0.99 11.69 19.61
CA LEU A 366 -0.34 11.70 18.99
C LEU A 366 -0.28 11.36 17.50
N LEU A 367 0.70 11.88 16.74
CA LEU A 367 0.87 11.45 15.35
C LEU A 367 1.09 9.94 15.25
N LYS A 368 1.96 9.37 16.10
CA LYS A 368 2.29 7.94 16.06
C LYS A 368 1.21 7.02 16.61
N LEU A 369 0.61 7.35 17.74
CA LEU A 369 -0.33 6.48 18.45
C LEU A 369 -1.78 6.72 18.07
N TRP A 370 -2.11 7.91 17.57
CA TRP A 370 -3.47 8.25 17.15
C TRP A 370 -3.61 8.33 15.63
N ALA A 371 -2.85 9.21 14.98
CA ALA A 371 -3.07 9.49 13.55
C ALA A 371 -2.65 8.32 12.66
N MET A 372 -1.47 7.75 12.89
CA MET A 372 -0.91 6.71 12.02
C MET A 372 -1.69 5.40 11.96
N PRO A 373 -2.27 4.87 13.07
CA PRO A 373 -3.17 3.73 12.99
C PRO A 373 -4.39 4.00 12.10
N LYS A 374 -4.97 5.20 12.18
CA LYS A 374 -6.11 5.62 11.36
C LYS A 374 -5.70 5.79 9.89
N ILE A 375 -4.58 6.45 9.61
CA ILE A 375 -3.98 6.57 8.26
C ILE A 375 -3.74 5.19 7.63
N THR A 376 -3.17 4.26 8.39
CA THR A 376 -2.90 2.90 7.92
C THR A 376 -4.20 2.18 7.59
N ALA A 377 -5.20 2.32 8.46
CA ALA A 377 -6.52 1.72 8.26
C ALA A 377 -7.31 2.36 7.11
N MET A 378 -7.07 3.63 6.77
CA MET A 378 -7.63 4.29 5.56
C MET A 378 -7.09 3.68 4.24
N GLY A 379 -6.06 2.83 4.32
CA GLY A 379 -5.60 1.98 3.23
C GLY A 379 -4.73 2.68 2.19
N TYR A 380 -4.19 3.85 2.50
CA TYR A 380 -3.24 4.54 1.63
C TYR A 380 -1.90 3.82 1.60
N PRO A 381 -1.20 3.79 0.44
CA PRO A 381 0.15 3.26 0.39
C PRO A 381 1.07 4.16 1.24
N LEU A 382 1.77 3.52 2.17
CA LEU A 382 2.75 4.18 3.04
C LEU A 382 4.04 4.44 2.27
N GLY A 383 4.44 5.70 2.14
CA GLY A 383 5.78 6.12 1.71
C GLY A 383 6.65 6.50 2.90
N MET A 384 7.84 7.05 2.63
CA MET A 384 8.71 7.57 3.68
C MET A 384 8.09 8.83 4.27
N SER A 385 7.66 8.78 5.54
CA SER A 385 7.09 9.94 6.22
C SER A 385 7.65 10.09 7.63
N TYR A 386 8.09 11.29 7.98
CA TYR A 386 8.63 11.63 9.27
C TYR A 386 8.29 13.06 9.71
N PHE A 387 8.36 13.25 11.01
CA PHE A 387 8.32 14.53 11.68
C PHE A 387 9.69 14.75 12.33
N GLY A 388 10.33 15.89 12.04
CA GLY A 388 11.59 16.30 12.64
C GLY A 388 11.37 17.46 13.60
N ALA A 389 12.01 17.40 14.76
CA ALA A 389 12.10 18.52 15.70
C ALA A 389 13.55 18.93 15.87
N LEU A 390 13.84 20.19 15.59
CA LEU A 390 15.13 20.83 15.79
C LEU A 390 15.12 21.46 17.18
N GLU A 391 16.05 21.07 18.05
CA GLU A 391 16.28 21.75 19.32
C GLU A 391 17.35 22.82 19.10
N ILE A 392 16.93 24.09 19.24
CA ILE A 392 17.75 25.26 18.91
C ILE A 392 18.00 26.11 20.16
N ALA A 393 17.09 26.08 21.13
CA ALA A 393 17.18 26.82 22.38
C ALA A 393 18.50 26.57 23.14
N SER A 394 19.04 27.65 23.70
CA SER A 394 20.30 27.71 24.44
C SER A 394 21.53 27.25 23.66
N THR A 395 21.51 27.34 22.33
CA THR A 395 22.65 26.99 21.47
C THR A 395 23.13 28.19 20.63
N ASP A 396 24.29 28.03 19.97
CA ASP A 396 24.79 28.99 18.99
C ASP A 396 23.79 29.20 17.83
N GLU A 397 22.94 28.20 17.57
CA GLU A 397 21.91 28.26 16.55
C GLU A 397 20.73 29.17 16.96
N GLU A 398 20.33 29.21 18.24
CA GLU A 398 19.34 30.21 18.72
C GLU A 398 19.86 31.62 18.49
N THR A 399 21.12 31.84 18.85
CA THR A 399 21.75 33.16 18.68
C THR A 399 21.76 33.58 17.22
N ARG A 400 21.88 32.64 16.27
CA ARG A 400 21.90 32.95 14.83
C ARG A 400 20.49 33.10 14.24
N LEU A 401 19.58 32.19 14.56
CA LEU A 401 18.27 32.07 13.91
C LEU A 401 17.16 32.83 14.64
N GLY A 402 17.35 33.14 15.93
CA GLY A 402 16.34 33.78 16.76
C GLY A 402 15.13 32.90 17.06
N ALA A 403 15.30 31.57 17.06
CA ALA A 403 14.24 30.59 17.26
C ALA A 403 14.64 29.60 18.38
N ASP A 404 13.64 29.15 19.16
CA ASP A 404 13.83 28.15 20.22
C ASP A 404 13.82 26.72 19.66
N PHE A 405 13.03 26.48 18.63
CA PHE A 405 12.96 25.17 17.97
C PHE A 405 12.50 25.30 16.52
N GLY A 406 12.67 24.23 15.76
CA GLY A 406 12.17 24.13 14.39
C GLY A 406 11.40 22.83 14.19
N LEU A 407 10.38 22.87 13.34
CA LEU A 407 9.62 21.68 12.95
C LEU A 407 9.83 21.42 11.47
N LEU A 408 10.12 20.17 11.14
CA LEU A 408 10.31 19.68 9.80
C LEU A 408 9.29 18.57 9.53
N VAL A 409 8.55 18.70 8.44
CA VAL A 409 7.52 17.75 8.02
C VAL A 409 7.91 17.21 6.66
N ASP A 410 8.06 15.89 6.54
CA ASP A 410 8.21 15.19 5.26
C ASP A 410 7.19 14.06 5.23
N ILE A 411 6.18 14.19 4.39
CA ILE A 411 5.06 13.27 4.29
C ILE A 411 4.97 12.82 2.85
N ASP A 412 4.90 11.51 2.68
CA ASP A 412 4.63 10.83 1.42
C ASP A 412 3.59 9.74 1.68
N LEU A 413 2.33 10.16 1.80
CA LEU A 413 1.20 9.29 2.09
C LEU A 413 0.14 9.49 1.01
N GLY A 414 0.11 8.59 0.02
CA GLY A 414 -0.87 8.68 -1.06
C GLY A 414 -0.91 10.06 -1.74
N GLY A 415 -2.04 10.77 -1.59
CA GLY A 415 -2.26 12.10 -2.13
C GLY A 415 -1.71 13.24 -1.27
N LEU A 416 -1.33 12.97 -0.01
CA LEU A 416 -0.70 13.95 0.86
C LEU A 416 0.82 13.86 0.71
N LYS A 417 1.41 14.81 -0.01
CA LYS A 417 2.86 14.90 -0.22
C LYS A 417 3.38 16.27 0.17
N CYS A 418 3.94 16.39 1.37
CA CYS A 418 4.34 17.68 1.93
C CYS A 418 5.76 17.62 2.46
N LYS A 419 6.59 18.60 2.12
CA LYS A 419 7.96 18.77 2.61
C LYS A 419 8.18 20.19 3.05
N LYS A 420 8.03 20.49 4.35
CA LYS A 420 8.06 21.86 4.86
C LYS A 420 8.82 21.99 6.17
N ILE A 421 9.44 23.15 6.35
CA ILE A 421 10.13 23.53 7.59
C ILE A 421 9.64 24.89 8.10
N ALA A 422 9.52 25.01 9.41
CA ALA A 422 9.20 26.26 10.10
C ALA A 422 10.05 26.39 11.38
N LEU A 423 10.47 27.62 11.70
CA LEU A 423 11.20 27.98 12.91
C LEU A 423 10.30 28.75 13.86
N PHE A 424 10.36 28.43 15.14
CA PHE A 424 9.48 28.97 16.16
C PHE A 424 10.28 29.59 17.29
N GLN A 425 10.01 30.86 17.58
CA GLN A 425 10.30 31.45 18.88
C GLN A 425 9.06 31.32 19.75
N ALA A 426 9.14 30.49 20.78
CA ALA A 426 8.07 30.42 21.75
C ALA A 426 8.17 31.58 22.74
N LYS A 427 7.01 32.05 23.19
CA LYS A 427 6.87 33.01 24.29
C LYS A 427 5.63 32.68 25.10
N LYS A 428 5.69 32.92 26.41
CA LYS A 428 4.50 32.97 27.25
C LYS A 428 3.74 34.27 27.02
N ALA A 429 2.44 34.12 26.97
CA ALA A 429 1.51 35.22 26.90
C ALA A 429 0.73 35.28 28.22
N GLN A 430 1.15 36.18 29.12
CA GLN A 430 0.51 36.39 30.42
C GLN A 430 -0.58 37.44 30.28
N GLU A 431 -1.82 37.06 30.61
CA GLU A 431 -2.99 37.90 30.34
C GLU A 431 -3.01 38.35 28.86
N GLY A 432 -2.43 37.49 28.00
CA GLY A 432 -2.00 37.63 26.60
C GLY A 432 -1.47 38.97 26.14
N LYS A 433 -0.61 39.51 27.00
CA LYS A 433 0.57 40.23 26.54
C LYS A 433 1.75 39.27 26.52
N ALA A 434 2.58 39.38 25.49
CA ALA A 434 3.85 38.67 25.42
C ALA A 434 4.98 39.67 25.14
N ASN A 435 6.16 39.43 25.71
CA ASN A 435 7.36 40.16 25.32
C ASN A 435 7.99 39.46 24.12
N VAL A 436 7.96 40.11 22.96
CA VAL A 436 8.62 39.62 21.72
C VAL A 436 10.01 40.24 21.52
N GLY A 437 10.38 41.20 22.36
CA GLY A 437 11.69 41.84 22.37
C GLY A 437 12.75 40.93 22.99
N SER A 438 14.00 41.12 22.58
CA SER A 438 15.12 40.31 23.05
C SER A 438 16.43 41.08 22.88
N GLU A 439 17.36 40.90 23.82
CA GLU A 439 18.74 41.40 23.67
C GLU A 439 19.48 40.72 22.50
N ASN A 440 18.98 39.57 22.05
CA ASN A 440 19.54 38.79 20.95
C ASN A 440 18.87 39.07 19.61
N GLU A 441 18.12 40.17 19.45
CA GLU A 441 17.51 40.57 18.16
C GLU A 441 16.61 39.48 17.53
N GLN A 442 15.93 38.67 18.36
CA GLN A 442 15.15 37.50 17.91
C GLN A 442 14.12 37.84 16.81
N LEU A 443 13.37 38.93 17.00
CA LEU A 443 12.37 39.38 16.02
C LEU A 443 13.01 39.73 14.67
N ARG A 444 14.09 40.50 14.66
CA ARG A 444 14.85 40.87 13.45
C ARG A 444 15.37 39.63 12.72
N LYS A 445 15.90 38.65 13.44
CA LYS A 445 16.44 37.41 12.87
C LYS A 445 15.36 36.57 12.20
N LEU A 446 14.22 36.39 12.86
CA LEU A 446 13.08 35.67 12.28
C LEU A 446 12.51 36.39 11.04
N LEU A 447 12.46 37.73 11.05
CA LEU A 447 12.04 38.52 9.89
C LEU A 447 12.97 38.37 8.69
N ALA A 448 14.27 38.23 8.92
CA ALA A 448 15.25 38.01 7.86
C ALA A 448 15.03 36.67 7.13
N THR A 449 14.31 35.73 7.77
CA THR A 449 13.98 34.42 7.21
C THR A 449 12.56 34.41 6.61
N SER A 450 12.46 34.84 5.34
CA SER A 450 11.16 34.98 4.64
C SER A 450 10.34 33.68 4.65
N GLY A 451 9.18 33.70 5.30
CA GLY A 451 8.25 32.56 5.37
C GLY A 451 8.66 31.43 6.32
N LEU A 452 9.83 31.51 6.95
CA LEU A 452 10.37 30.48 7.85
C LEU A 452 10.11 30.80 9.32
N GLY A 453 10.13 32.09 9.71
CA GLY A 453 10.09 32.52 11.10
C GLY A 453 8.70 32.80 11.67
N TYR A 454 8.37 32.13 12.78
CA TYR A 454 7.11 32.23 13.49
C TYR A 454 7.32 32.47 14.98
N TYR A 455 6.33 33.10 15.62
CA TYR A 455 6.19 33.11 17.07
C TYR A 455 5.09 32.12 17.47
N MET A 456 5.35 31.37 18.53
CA MET A 456 4.35 30.54 19.20
C MET A 456 4.05 31.11 20.58
N PHE A 457 2.78 31.36 20.88
CA PHE A 457 2.36 31.92 22.15
C PHE A 457 1.64 30.88 23.00
N TYR A 458 2.19 30.63 24.19
CA TYR A 458 1.53 29.81 25.22
C TYR A 458 0.72 30.72 26.15
N HIS A 459 -0.60 30.61 26.10
CA HIS A 459 -1.48 31.54 26.79
C HIS A 459 -1.73 31.09 28.23
N GLN A 460 -1.25 31.89 29.17
CA GLN A 460 -1.48 31.68 30.60
C GLN A 460 -2.61 32.59 31.09
N ARG A 461 -3.51 32.01 31.89
CA ARG A 461 -4.63 32.72 32.50
C ARG A 461 -4.77 32.30 33.96
N ALA A 462 -4.95 33.29 34.84
CA ALA A 462 -5.29 33.02 36.22
C ALA A 462 -6.75 32.58 36.34
N TYR A 463 -7.03 31.64 37.24
CA TYR A 463 -8.39 31.25 37.61
C TYR A 463 -9.22 32.49 38.01
N PRO A 464 -10.50 32.62 37.61
CA PRO A 464 -11.37 31.62 36.97
C PRO A 464 -11.28 31.53 35.44
N LEU A 465 -10.41 32.32 34.80
CA LEU A 465 -10.29 32.32 33.35
C LEU A 465 -9.56 31.06 32.86
N ARG A 466 -10.06 30.50 31.75
CA ARG A 466 -9.44 29.33 31.11
C ARG A 466 -8.46 29.79 30.02
N PRO A 467 -7.29 29.14 29.89
CA PRO A 467 -6.35 29.45 28.82
C PRO A 467 -6.91 29.01 27.47
N GLN A 468 -6.58 29.78 26.43
CA GLN A 468 -6.76 29.34 25.05
C GLN A 468 -5.63 28.41 24.62
N GLY A 469 -5.81 27.76 23.47
CA GLY A 469 -4.78 26.89 22.90
C GLY A 469 -3.56 27.71 22.48
N PRO A 470 -2.40 27.07 22.27
CA PRO A 470 -1.26 27.79 21.71
C PRO A 470 -1.65 28.44 20.37
N THR A 471 -1.22 29.69 20.17
CA THR A 471 -1.42 30.38 18.88
C THR A 471 -0.08 30.62 18.20
N ILE A 472 -0.09 30.65 16.87
CA ILE A 472 1.09 30.82 16.05
C ILE A 472 0.90 32.02 15.14
N CYS A 473 1.87 32.92 15.12
CA CYS A 473 1.85 34.13 14.31
C CYS A 473 3.14 34.24 13.49
N GLN A 474 3.06 34.74 12.26
CA GLN A 474 4.27 35.04 11.49
C GLN A 474 5.01 36.21 12.12
N ALA A 475 6.36 36.16 12.13
CA ALA A 475 7.16 37.26 12.65
C ALA A 475 6.85 38.60 11.94
N LYS A 476 6.57 38.53 10.62
CA LYS A 476 6.18 39.70 9.81
C LYS A 476 4.90 40.37 10.28
N ASP A 477 3.92 39.59 10.74
CA ASP A 477 2.64 40.10 11.22
C ASP A 477 2.84 40.85 12.54
N ILE A 478 3.73 40.36 13.41
CA ILE A 478 4.10 41.05 14.66
C ILE A 478 4.83 42.37 14.37
N ALA A 479 5.76 42.36 13.42
CA ALA A 479 6.50 43.56 13.02
C ALA A 479 5.58 44.62 12.39
N SER A 480 4.49 44.19 11.75
CA SER A 480 3.51 45.08 11.13
C SER A 480 2.58 45.79 12.12
N LEU A 481 2.57 45.41 13.41
CA LEU A 481 1.71 46.07 14.40
C LEU A 481 2.16 47.51 14.65
N ASP A 482 1.23 48.46 14.67
CA ASP A 482 1.51 49.90 14.90
C ASP A 482 2.36 50.15 16.17
N VAL A 483 2.09 49.39 17.23
CA VAL A 483 2.80 49.45 18.52
C VAL A 483 4.29 49.05 18.39
N ILE A 484 4.63 48.27 17.36
CA ILE A 484 5.99 47.84 17.04
C ILE A 484 6.62 48.72 15.96
N GLN A 485 5.87 49.15 14.94
CA GLN A 485 6.40 50.00 13.86
C GLN A 485 7.04 51.30 14.36
N ALA A 486 6.54 51.84 15.48
CA ALA A 486 7.08 53.05 16.09
C ALA A 486 8.25 52.80 17.08
N LYS A 487 8.70 51.55 17.23
CA LYS A 487 9.73 51.14 18.20
C LYS A 487 10.93 50.52 17.50
N ASP A 488 12.07 50.55 18.20
CA ASP A 488 13.24 49.77 17.80
C ASP A 488 12.96 48.27 17.96
N LEU A 489 13.11 47.51 16.87
CA LEU A 489 12.91 46.06 16.83
C LEU A 489 13.93 45.31 17.71
N ASP A 490 15.07 45.95 18.01
CA ASP A 490 16.13 45.36 18.83
C ASP A 490 15.97 45.70 20.33
N SER A 491 14.86 46.36 20.69
CA SER A 491 14.54 46.60 22.09
C SER A 491 14.42 45.29 22.85
N ARG A 492 15.10 45.22 24.01
CA ARG A 492 14.99 44.11 24.98
C ARG A 492 13.54 43.83 25.40
N SER A 493 12.69 44.84 25.37
CA SER A 493 11.31 44.77 25.83
C SER A 493 10.36 45.35 24.79
N LEU A 494 9.61 44.47 24.14
CA LEU A 494 8.55 44.78 23.19
C LEU A 494 7.31 43.99 23.59
N HIS A 495 6.45 44.61 24.39
CA HIS A 495 5.21 43.99 24.83
C HIS A 495 4.11 44.21 23.80
N VAL A 496 3.51 43.11 23.33
CA VAL A 496 2.43 43.11 22.34
C VAL A 496 1.23 42.31 22.86
N HIS A 497 0.04 42.73 22.44
CA HIS A 497 -1.19 41.98 22.68
C HIS A 497 -1.31 40.87 21.63
N VAL A 498 -1.24 39.61 22.07
CA VAL A 498 -1.12 38.45 21.17
C VAL A 498 -2.37 37.58 21.10
N HIS A 499 -3.39 37.90 21.91
CA HIS A 499 -4.66 37.15 21.96
C HIS A 499 -5.38 37.04 20.63
N GLN A 500 -5.25 38.05 19.79
CA GLN A 500 -5.98 38.17 18.52
C GLN A 500 -5.08 37.87 17.32
N LEU A 501 -3.82 37.47 17.53
CA LEU A 501 -2.85 37.33 16.46
C LEU A 501 -2.68 35.88 16.02
N GLY A 502 -2.61 35.71 14.69
CA GLY A 502 -2.20 34.46 14.08
C GLY A 502 -3.33 33.42 13.97
N TRP A 503 -2.94 32.15 14.02
CA TRP A 503 -3.80 30.98 13.93
C TRP A 503 -3.71 30.17 15.23
N ASP A 504 -4.71 29.34 15.50
CA ASP A 504 -4.55 28.29 16.50
C ASP A 504 -3.56 27.21 16.02
N LEU A 505 -2.96 26.50 16.98
CA LEU A 505 -1.98 25.44 16.72
C LEU A 505 -2.50 24.35 15.77
N MET A 506 -3.74 23.88 15.94
CA MET A 506 -4.23 22.73 15.18
C MET A 506 -4.47 23.08 13.71
N SER A 507 -5.05 24.25 13.43
CA SER A 507 -5.25 24.70 12.05
C SER A 507 -3.92 25.03 11.38
N PHE A 508 -3.02 25.72 12.08
CA PHE A 508 -1.69 26.04 11.56
C PHE A 508 -0.92 24.77 11.17
N MET A 509 -0.90 23.77 12.04
CA MET A 509 -0.16 22.54 11.78
C MET A 509 -0.81 21.74 10.66
N SER A 510 -2.11 21.44 10.75
CA SER A 510 -2.76 20.53 9.80
C SER A 510 -3.02 21.13 8.43
N PHE A 511 -3.51 22.37 8.39
CA PHE A 511 -3.91 23.03 7.14
C PHE A 511 -2.90 24.06 6.65
N GLY A 512 -1.91 24.38 7.49
CA GLY A 512 -0.77 25.21 7.12
C GLY A 512 0.47 24.39 6.77
N LEU A 513 1.08 23.78 7.78
CA LEU A 513 2.39 23.14 7.67
C LEU A 513 2.34 21.74 7.02
N PHE A 514 1.27 20.98 7.25
CA PHE A 514 1.08 19.64 6.69
C PHE A 514 0.39 19.64 5.31
N LEU A 515 -0.15 20.79 4.88
CA LEU A 515 -0.79 20.95 3.57
C LEU A 515 0.25 21.44 2.53
N PRO A 516 0.40 20.76 1.37
CA PRO A 516 1.43 21.11 0.38
C PRO A 516 1.26 22.52 -0.20
N ASP A 517 0.03 22.89 -0.57
CA ASP A 517 -0.27 24.11 -1.32
C ASP A 517 -0.42 25.37 -0.44
N SER A 518 -0.26 25.23 0.88
CA SER A 518 -0.27 26.35 1.81
C SER A 518 1.03 27.18 1.71
N ASP A 519 0.95 28.48 1.99
CA ASP A 519 2.08 29.41 2.05
C ASP A 519 2.79 29.43 3.41
N ILE A 520 2.37 28.59 4.34
CA ILE A 520 2.98 28.41 5.66
C ILE A 520 4.18 27.47 5.55
N GLY A 521 5.32 27.90 6.09
CA GLY A 521 6.60 27.21 6.08
C GLY A 521 7.35 27.37 4.75
N VAL A 522 8.60 26.91 4.74
CA VAL A 522 9.43 26.86 3.54
C VAL A 522 9.48 25.43 3.03
N THR A 523 9.29 25.25 1.71
CA THR A 523 9.37 23.92 1.08
C THR A 523 10.83 23.53 0.85
N PHE A 524 11.16 22.24 1.05
CA PHE A 524 12.49 21.70 0.77
C PHE A 524 12.43 20.49 -0.17
N VAL A 525 13.53 20.23 -0.88
CA VAL A 525 13.62 19.12 -1.85
C VAL A 525 14.01 17.81 -1.18
N ASP A 526 15.04 17.85 -0.34
CA ASP A 526 15.59 16.73 0.39
C ASP A 526 16.07 17.13 1.79
N ILE A 527 16.59 16.17 2.55
CA ILE A 527 17.02 16.40 3.92
C ILE A 527 18.22 17.35 4.02
N ASP A 528 19.13 17.36 3.04
CA ASP A 528 20.30 18.22 3.09
C ASP A 528 19.90 19.67 2.81
N ASP A 529 18.94 19.87 1.90
CA ASP A 529 18.29 21.16 1.68
C ASP A 529 17.55 21.64 2.94
N ALA A 530 16.80 20.76 3.61
CA ALA A 530 16.12 21.09 4.86
C ALA A 530 17.09 21.48 5.98
N LEU A 531 18.21 20.77 6.11
CA LEU A 531 19.28 21.07 7.06
C LEU A 531 19.98 22.39 6.71
N ASN A 532 20.17 22.68 5.43
CA ASN A 532 20.75 23.94 4.96
C ASN A 532 19.82 25.12 5.26
N ILE A 533 18.51 24.98 5.01
CA ILE A 533 17.49 25.98 5.39
C ILE A 533 17.50 26.20 6.90
N ALA A 534 17.52 25.12 7.69
CA ALA A 534 17.62 25.18 9.14
C ALA A 534 18.93 25.83 9.62
N GLY A 535 20.02 25.74 8.83
CA GLY A 535 21.29 26.39 9.12
C GLY A 535 21.35 27.87 8.76
N GLY A 536 20.29 28.45 8.20
CA GLY A 536 20.29 29.83 7.68
C GLY A 536 20.96 29.97 6.32
N GLY A 537 21.03 28.88 5.54
CA GLY A 537 21.66 28.83 4.23
C GLY A 537 23.19 28.63 4.25
N ASP A 538 23.77 28.46 5.44
CA ASP A 538 25.20 28.19 5.61
C ASP A 538 25.45 26.74 6.04
N PRO A 539 26.11 25.92 5.20
CA PRO A 539 26.50 24.57 5.53
C PRO A 539 27.38 24.44 6.79
N GLN A 540 28.12 25.47 7.19
CA GLN A 540 28.94 25.38 8.40
C GLN A 540 28.12 25.46 9.70
N ASN A 541 26.84 25.81 9.57
CA ASN A 541 25.96 26.23 10.65
C ASN A 541 24.76 25.28 10.82
N LEU A 542 24.98 23.97 10.65
CA LEU A 542 23.90 22.98 10.83
C LEU A 542 23.36 22.96 12.27
N PRO A 543 22.05 22.69 12.46
CA PRO A 543 21.46 22.58 13.79
C PRO A 543 22.10 21.45 14.59
N ARG A 544 22.46 21.63 15.86
CA ARG A 544 23.15 20.57 16.63
C ARG A 544 22.32 19.34 16.92
N PHE A 545 21.02 19.54 17.12
CA PHE A 545 20.10 18.51 17.59
C PHE A 545 18.90 18.44 16.66
N LEU A 546 18.82 17.36 15.89
CA LEU A 546 17.64 17.01 15.08
C LEU A 546 17.08 15.67 15.57
N ASN A 547 15.91 15.72 16.19
CA ASN A 547 15.15 14.54 16.58
C ASN A 547 14.22 14.16 15.42
N VAL A 548 14.47 13.00 14.82
CA VAL A 548 13.65 12.48 13.71
C VAL A 548 12.71 11.39 14.21
N TYR A 549 11.42 11.57 13.96
CA TYR A 549 10.35 10.70 14.39
C TYR A 549 9.65 10.05 13.20
N ALA A 550 9.73 8.72 13.10
CA ALA A 550 9.06 7.97 12.04
C ALA A 550 7.53 7.99 12.22
N LEU A 551 6.82 8.29 11.14
CA LEU A 551 5.37 8.19 11.09
C LEU A 551 4.93 6.88 10.44
N SER A 552 5.49 6.52 9.29
CA SER A 552 5.09 5.31 8.53
C SER A 552 6.25 4.32 8.33
N ASP A 553 7.26 4.68 7.54
CA ASP A 553 8.39 3.80 7.17
C ASP A 553 9.54 3.90 8.18
N LYS A 554 9.43 3.12 9.26
CA LYS A 554 10.45 3.08 10.30
C LYS A 554 11.84 2.75 9.75
N THR A 555 11.96 1.88 8.75
CA THR A 555 13.26 1.46 8.21
C THR A 555 13.92 2.58 7.42
N SER A 556 13.19 3.25 6.53
CA SER A 556 13.74 4.39 5.79
C SER A 556 14.03 5.57 6.71
N VAL A 557 13.22 5.80 7.74
CA VAL A 557 13.48 6.86 8.72
C VAL A 557 14.69 6.51 9.62
N MET A 558 14.92 5.25 9.95
CA MET A 558 16.17 4.85 10.62
C MET A 558 17.39 5.15 9.74
N ARG A 559 17.35 4.82 8.45
CA ARG A 559 18.42 5.19 7.51
C ARG A 559 18.59 6.71 7.42
N LEU A 560 17.49 7.46 7.46
CA LEU A 560 17.53 8.92 7.48
C LEU A 560 18.22 9.43 8.76
N ARG A 561 17.87 8.89 9.92
CA ARG A 561 18.50 9.22 11.20
C ARG A 561 20.00 8.91 11.17
N ASP A 562 20.38 7.76 10.64
CA ASP A 562 21.78 7.36 10.49
C ASP A 562 22.51 8.32 9.53
N ARG A 563 21.91 8.68 8.39
CA ARG A 563 22.45 9.65 7.44
C ARG A 563 22.61 11.04 8.06
N VAL A 564 21.62 11.50 8.82
CA VAL A 564 21.67 12.77 9.55
C VAL A 564 22.84 12.73 10.54
N ALA A 565 22.95 11.68 11.34
CA ALA A 565 24.03 11.51 12.31
C ALA A 565 25.41 11.46 11.63
N GLU A 566 25.53 10.78 10.49
CA GLU A 566 26.77 10.69 9.72
C GLU A 566 27.16 12.05 9.13
N ASN A 567 26.21 12.81 8.58
CA ASN A 567 26.46 14.16 8.07
C ASN A 567 27.05 15.08 9.17
N TYR A 568 26.56 14.98 10.40
CA TYR A 568 27.15 15.70 11.54
C TYR A 568 28.59 15.26 11.85
N ARG A 569 28.87 13.94 11.82
CA ARG A 569 30.22 13.42 12.06
C ARG A 569 31.20 13.83 10.97
N GLU A 570 30.82 13.67 9.71
CA GLU A 570 31.63 14.05 8.55
C GLU A 570 31.99 15.55 8.62
N ARG A 571 31.02 16.43 8.90
CA ARG A 571 31.30 17.87 9.04
C ARG A 571 32.14 18.22 10.27
N GLN A 572 31.95 17.55 11.40
CA GLN A 572 32.82 17.73 12.56
C GLN A 572 34.28 17.37 12.23
N LEU A 573 34.49 16.24 11.56
CA LEU A 573 35.82 15.81 11.10
C LEU A 573 36.44 16.80 10.10
N GLU A 574 35.66 17.30 9.12
CA GLU A 574 36.12 18.34 8.19
C GLU A 574 36.52 19.64 8.89
N GLN A 575 35.76 20.09 9.89
CA GLN A 575 36.08 21.27 10.68
C GLN A 575 37.37 21.08 11.50
N GLU A 576 37.60 19.91 12.08
CA GLU A 576 38.84 19.59 12.79
C GLU A 576 40.05 19.54 11.85
N LEU A 577 39.88 18.94 10.67
CA LEU A 577 40.91 18.91 9.62
C LEU A 577 41.24 20.33 9.13
N ASN A 578 40.27 21.20 8.96
CA ASN A 578 40.51 22.59 8.55
C ASN A 578 41.19 23.40 9.66
N LYS A 579 40.76 23.27 10.93
CA LYS A 579 41.42 23.91 12.07
C LYS A 579 42.86 23.44 12.28
N SER A 580 43.16 22.16 11.99
CA SER A 580 44.53 21.63 12.07
C SER A 580 45.44 22.13 10.94
N LYS A 581 44.90 22.44 9.76
CA LYS A 581 45.62 23.09 8.66
C LYS A 581 45.89 24.57 8.93
N GLU A 582 44.95 25.28 9.57
CA GLU A 582 45.13 26.68 9.98
C GLU A 582 46.14 26.83 11.14
N ARG A 583 46.19 25.84 12.03
CA ARG A 583 47.27 25.69 13.02
C ARG A 583 48.50 25.04 12.38
N GLY A 584 49.10 25.73 11.41
CA GLY A 584 50.36 25.30 10.80
C GLY A 584 51.43 24.93 11.84
N PRO A 585 52.42 24.10 11.48
CA PRO A 585 53.37 23.55 12.44
C PRO A 585 54.08 24.68 13.16
N ARG A 586 54.00 24.70 14.50
CA ARG A 586 54.90 25.51 15.33
C ARG A 586 56.32 25.04 15.05
N MET A 587 57.01 25.71 14.13
CA MET A 587 58.46 25.59 14.02
C MET A 587 59.03 26.04 15.36
N ARG A 588 59.76 25.11 15.99
CA ARG A 588 60.44 25.31 17.27
C ARG A 588 61.59 26.28 17.12
#